data_AF-A0A250F2L7-F1
#
_entry.id   AF-A0A250F2L7-F1
#
_cell.length_a   1.000
_cell.length_b   1.000
_cell.length_c   1.000
_cell.angle_alpha   90.00
_cell.angle_beta   90.00
_cell.angle_gamma   90.00
#
_symmetry.space_group_name_H-M   'P 1'
#
loop_
_entity.id
_entity.type
_entity.pdbx_description
1 polymer ?
#
loop_
_entity_poly.entity_id
_entity_poly.type
_entity_poly.pdbx_seq_one_letter_code
_entity_poly.pdbx_strand_id
1 'polypeptide(L)'
;MFLKCNDKKIELHPTVWEYLYPYLLRFSIKHNIDWTIWKAKDVVYIPEDKREELIFMLEYIFEELMVECYKEPTQRQRTKHSTRFENVVFKDKKYILNYVTDIIGIIGYWLIYMINALS
;
A
#
# COMPACT_ATOMS: atom_id res chain seq x y z
N MET A 1 3.70 8.93 -9.34
CA MET A 1 2.73 9.67 -8.51
C MET A 1 3.20 9.73 -7.07
N PHE A 2 2.81 10.75 -6.31
CA PHE A 2 3.20 10.95 -4.93
C PHE A 2 1.98 11.02 -4.01
N LEU A 3 2.08 10.37 -2.86
CA LEU A 3 1.20 10.62 -1.73
C LEU A 3 1.92 11.61 -0.81
N LYS A 4 1.27 12.75 -0.54
CA LYS A 4 1.80 13.78 0.36
C LYS A 4 0.88 13.92 1.57
N CYS A 5 1.39 13.61 2.75
CA CYS A 5 0.76 13.86 4.04
C CYS A 5 1.67 14.83 4.80
N ASN A 6 1.33 16.13 4.78
CA ASN A 6 2.19 17.21 5.29
C ASN A 6 3.64 17.16 4.73
N ASP A 7 4.65 16.99 5.59
CA ASP A 7 6.07 16.92 5.22
C ASP A 7 6.47 15.53 4.68
N LYS A 8 5.65 14.49 4.92
CA LYS A 8 5.89 13.15 4.39
C LYS A 8 5.47 13.11 2.93
N LYS A 9 6.44 12.83 2.05
CA LYS A 9 6.23 12.61 0.61
C LYS A 9 6.65 11.19 0.27
N ILE A 10 5.70 10.38 -0.18
CA ILE A 10 5.92 8.99 -0.56
C ILE A 10 5.73 8.86 -2.06
N GLU A 11 6.75 8.35 -2.74
CA GLU A 11 6.63 7.97 -4.14
C GLU A 11 5.88 6.66 -4.28
N LEU A 12 4.85 6.65 -5.11
CA LEU A 12 4.03 5.48 -5.37
C LEU A 12 4.54 4.76 -6.61
N HIS A 13 4.77 3.46 -6.47
CA HIS A 13 5.00 2.58 -7.60
C HIS A 13 3.79 2.64 -8.56
N PRO A 14 3.99 2.69 -9.89
CA PRO A 14 2.89 2.87 -10.85
C PRO A 14 1.74 1.86 -10.68
N THR A 15 2.09 0.57 -10.53
CA THR A 15 1.10 -0.49 -10.28
C THR A 15 0.31 -0.26 -9.00
N VAL A 16 0.94 0.25 -7.93
CA VAL A 16 0.25 0.48 -6.66
C VAL A 16 -0.77 1.60 -6.82
N TRP A 17 -0.46 2.63 -7.60
CA TRP A 17 -1.39 3.73 -7.85
C TRP A 17 -2.68 3.26 -8.54
N GLU A 18 -2.57 2.47 -9.61
CA GLU A 18 -3.74 1.98 -10.36
C GLU A 18 -4.70 1.21 -9.46
N TYR A 19 -4.16 0.47 -8.49
CA TYR A 19 -4.95 -0.28 -7.52
C TYR A 19 -5.43 0.57 -6.35
N LEU A 20 -4.61 1.49 -5.84
CA LEU A 20 -4.93 2.29 -4.65
C LEU A 20 -5.94 3.41 -4.94
N TYR A 21 -5.91 3.98 -6.14
CA TYR A 21 -6.76 5.13 -6.49
C TYR A 21 -8.27 4.88 -6.32
N PRO A 22 -8.85 3.76 -6.80
CA PRO A 22 -10.25 3.44 -6.53
C PRO A 22 -10.60 3.37 -5.05
N TYR A 23 -9.70 2.83 -4.21
CA TYR A 23 -9.92 2.77 -2.76
C TYR A 23 -9.86 4.14 -2.12
N LEU A 24 -8.86 4.97 -2.48
CA LEU A 24 -8.76 6.36 -2.01
C LEU A 24 -10.05 7.14 -2.29
N LEU A 25 -10.58 7.02 -3.52
CA LEU A 25 -11.81 7.69 -3.93
C LEU A 25 -13.05 7.16 -3.18
N ARG A 26 -13.18 5.84 -3.04
CA ARG A 26 -14.33 5.24 -2.32
C ARG A 26 -14.27 5.60 -0.84
N PHE A 27 -13.10 5.59 -0.24
CA PHE A 27 -12.88 5.89 1.16
C PHE A 27 -13.15 7.37 1.46
N SER A 28 -12.70 8.33 0.61
CA SER A 28 -13.07 9.73 0.80
C SER A 28 -14.56 9.94 0.77
N ILE A 29 -15.25 9.35 -0.20
CA ILE A 29 -16.70 9.50 -0.33
C ILE A 29 -17.40 8.93 0.92
N LYS A 30 -17.01 7.72 1.35
CA LYS A 30 -17.63 7.04 2.50
C LYS A 30 -17.41 7.79 3.81
N HIS A 31 -16.23 8.38 4.00
CA HIS A 31 -15.85 9.05 5.24
C HIS A 31 -15.97 10.58 5.17
N ASN A 32 -16.51 11.12 4.08
CA ASN A 32 -16.61 12.56 3.80
C ASN A 32 -15.27 13.30 3.98
N ILE A 33 -14.19 12.72 3.45
CA ILE A 33 -12.83 13.27 3.50
C ILE A 33 -12.54 13.99 2.18
N ASP A 34 -12.07 15.23 2.26
CA ASP A 34 -11.65 15.98 1.08
C ASP A 34 -10.18 15.66 0.72
N TRP A 35 -9.98 14.62 -0.10
CA TRP A 35 -8.67 14.36 -0.71
C TRP A 35 -8.42 15.32 -1.87
N THR A 36 -7.33 16.07 -1.79
CA THR A 36 -6.94 16.93 -2.90
C THR A 36 -6.11 16.12 -3.92
N ILE A 37 -6.76 15.63 -4.97
CA ILE A 37 -6.11 14.84 -6.04
C ILE A 37 -5.71 15.75 -7.19
N TRP A 38 -4.42 16.04 -7.29
CA TRP A 38 -3.84 16.87 -8.35
C TRP A 38 -3.25 15.99 -9.44
N LYS A 39 -4.13 15.48 -10.31
CA LYS A 39 -3.74 14.60 -11.44
C LYS A 39 -2.68 15.24 -12.35
N ALA A 40 -2.76 16.55 -12.61
CA ALA A 40 -1.78 17.26 -13.43
C ALA A 40 -0.39 17.41 -12.77
N LYS A 41 -0.29 17.20 -11.46
CA LYS A 41 0.98 17.26 -10.72
C LYS A 41 1.40 15.91 -10.18
N ASP A 42 0.69 14.84 -10.55
CA ASP A 42 0.90 13.48 -10.05
C ASP A 42 0.94 13.40 -8.52
N VAL A 43 0.10 14.17 -7.82
CA VAL A 43 0.10 14.26 -6.35
C VAL A 43 -1.30 14.02 -5.79
N VAL A 44 -1.40 13.19 -4.76
CA VAL A 44 -2.53 13.15 -3.83
C VAL A 44 -2.09 13.81 -2.53
N TYR A 45 -2.77 14.90 -2.17
CA TYR A 45 -2.56 15.57 -0.90
C TYR A 45 -3.61 15.13 0.12
N ILE A 46 -3.10 14.77 1.30
CA ILE A 46 -3.84 14.25 2.43
C ILE A 46 -3.59 15.22 3.60
N PRO A 47 -4.65 15.85 4.14
CA PRO A 47 -4.52 16.65 5.35
C PRO A 47 -3.95 15.84 6.52
N GLU A 48 -3.11 16.46 7.35
CA GLU A 48 -2.44 15.78 8.47
C GLU A 48 -3.43 15.24 9.52
N ASP A 49 -4.53 15.95 9.74
CA ASP A 49 -5.65 15.55 10.61
C ASP A 49 -6.45 14.36 10.05
N LYS A 50 -6.06 13.84 8.89
CA LYS A 50 -6.63 12.65 8.22
C LYS A 50 -5.63 11.49 8.12
N ARG A 51 -4.45 11.63 8.72
CA ARG A 51 -3.37 10.64 8.66
C ARG A 51 -3.80 9.30 9.26
N GLU A 52 -4.52 9.31 10.39
CA GLU A 52 -4.97 8.08 11.05
C GLU A 52 -6.01 7.34 10.19
N GLU A 53 -6.95 8.07 9.59
CA GLU A 53 -7.93 7.49 8.67
C GLU A 53 -7.27 6.93 7.41
N LEU A 54 -6.23 7.59 6.89
CA LEU A 54 -5.42 7.08 5.79
C LEU A 54 -4.71 5.77 6.18
N ILE A 55 -4.04 5.73 7.33
CA ILE A 55 -3.38 4.51 7.81
C ILE A 55 -4.41 3.39 7.92
N PHE A 56 -5.54 3.64 8.59
CA PHE A 56 -6.63 2.67 8.71
C PHE A 56 -7.12 2.14 7.35
N MET A 57 -7.28 3.01 6.35
CA MET A 57 -7.64 2.59 5.00
C MET A 57 -6.56 1.68 4.37
N LEU A 58 -5.28 2.06 4.47
CA LEU A 58 -4.18 1.27 3.92
C LEU A 58 -4.08 -0.10 4.58
N GLU A 59 -4.26 -0.16 5.90
CA GLU A 59 -4.33 -1.41 6.67
C GLU A 59 -5.51 -2.28 6.23
N TYR A 60 -6.68 -1.68 6.01
CA TYR A 60 -7.87 -2.37 5.52
C TYR A 60 -7.63 -2.98 4.12
N ILE A 61 -7.06 -2.21 3.19
CA ILE A 61 -6.72 -2.70 1.84
C ILE A 61 -5.71 -3.84 1.91
N PHE A 62 -4.68 -3.71 2.75
CA PHE A 62 -3.69 -4.77 2.92
C PHE A 62 -4.35 -6.05 3.47
N GLU A 63 -5.24 -5.92 4.45
CA GLU A 63 -5.95 -7.05 5.04
C GLU A 63 -6.85 -7.76 4.01
N GLU A 64 -7.66 -7.03 3.24
CA GLU A 64 -8.47 -7.58 2.15
C GLU A 64 -7.59 -8.29 1.11
N LEU A 65 -6.50 -7.64 0.67
CA LEU A 65 -5.57 -8.19 -0.32
C LEU A 65 -4.94 -9.51 0.15
N MET A 66 -4.52 -9.58 1.43
CA MET A 66 -3.93 -10.78 2.00
C MET A 66 -4.97 -11.90 2.19
N VAL A 67 -6.20 -11.57 2.56
CA VAL A 67 -7.26 -12.58 2.73
C VAL A 67 -7.72 -13.17 1.41
N GLU A 68 -7.91 -12.33 0.38
CA GLU A 68 -8.54 -12.77 -0.86
C GLU A 68 -7.53 -13.31 -1.89
N CYS A 69 -6.32 -12.75 -1.93
CA CYS A 69 -5.42 -12.95 -3.08
C CYS A 69 -4.07 -13.56 -2.72
N TYR A 70 -3.59 -13.42 -1.49
CA TYR A 70 -2.22 -13.83 -1.14
C TYR A 70 -2.04 -15.34 -1.20
N LYS A 71 -0.91 -15.74 -1.78
CA LYS A 71 -0.44 -17.13 -1.81
C LYS A 71 1.00 -17.14 -1.33
N GLU A 72 1.25 -17.85 -0.24
CA GLU A 72 2.60 -17.93 0.31
C GLU A 72 3.57 -18.58 -0.69
N PRO A 73 4.73 -17.95 -0.98
CA PRO A 73 5.68 -18.50 -1.91
C PRO A 73 6.33 -19.79 -1.37
N THR A 74 6.44 -20.77 -2.24
CA THR A 74 7.08 -22.06 -1.90
C THR A 74 8.55 -21.88 -1.56
N GLN A 75 9.11 -22.78 -0.75
CA GLN A 75 10.55 -22.78 -0.42
C GLN A 75 11.42 -22.80 -1.68
N ARG A 76 11.04 -23.58 -2.71
CA ARG A 76 11.76 -23.66 -3.99
C ARG A 76 11.83 -22.31 -4.70
N GLN A 77 10.74 -21.55 -4.73
CA GLN A 77 10.71 -20.20 -5.31
C GLN A 77 11.64 -19.26 -4.54
N ARG A 78 11.60 -19.31 -3.20
CA ARG A 78 12.43 -18.49 -2.32
C ARG A 78 13.93 -18.77 -2.48
N THR A 79 14.33 -20.03 -2.62
CA THR A 79 15.75 -20.38 -2.79
C THR A 79 16.29 -19.95 -4.15
N LYS A 80 15.50 -20.06 -5.23
CA LYS A 80 15.96 -19.75 -6.59
C LYS A 80 16.18 -18.25 -6.83
N HIS A 81 15.37 -17.39 -6.20
CA HIS A 81 15.38 -15.95 -6.41
C HIS A 81 15.21 -15.18 -5.09
N SER A 82 16.05 -15.45 -4.11
CA SER A 82 15.91 -14.95 -2.74
C SER A 82 15.78 -13.43 -2.62
N THR A 83 16.47 -12.67 -3.47
CA THR A 83 16.43 -11.20 -3.47
C THR A 83 15.08 -10.59 -3.86
N ARG A 84 14.15 -11.39 -4.40
CA ARG A 84 12.81 -10.93 -4.79
C ARG A 84 11.80 -10.93 -3.65
N PHE A 85 12.16 -11.48 -2.50
CA PHE A 85 11.24 -11.71 -1.39
C PHE A 85 11.56 -10.83 -0.20
N GLU A 86 10.53 -10.21 0.37
CA GLU A 86 10.62 -9.43 1.60
C GLU A 86 9.76 -10.06 2.68
N ASN A 87 10.26 -10.10 3.93
CA ASN A 87 9.45 -10.51 5.07
C ASN A 87 8.79 -9.27 5.69
N VAL A 88 7.47 -9.26 5.76
CA VAL A 88 6.72 -8.18 6.40
C VAL A 88 5.90 -8.71 7.56
N VAL A 89 5.68 -7.86 8.57
CA VAL A 89 4.84 -8.16 9.72
C VAL A 89 3.66 -7.21 9.72
N PHE A 90 2.45 -7.74 9.86
CA PHE A 90 1.21 -6.97 9.94
C PHE A 90 0.26 -7.63 10.94
N LYS A 91 -0.16 -6.89 11.97
CA LYS A 91 -1.02 -7.37 13.07
C LYS A 91 -0.60 -8.77 13.58
N ASP A 92 0.68 -8.89 13.95
CA ASP A 92 1.33 -10.12 14.44
C ASP A 92 1.43 -11.30 13.45
N LYS A 93 0.97 -11.13 12.21
CA LYS A 93 1.13 -12.12 11.14
C LYS A 93 2.35 -11.79 10.29
N LYS A 94 3.09 -12.84 9.91
CA LYS A 94 4.25 -12.74 9.01
C LYS A 94 3.84 -13.13 7.60
N TYR A 95 4.25 -12.32 6.62
CA TYR A 95 4.05 -12.58 5.20
C TYR A 95 5.38 -12.54 4.47
N ILE A 96 5.48 -13.33 3.40
CA ILE A 96 6.65 -13.33 2.52
C ILE A 96 6.21 -12.87 1.15
N LEU A 97 6.55 -11.63 0.80
CA LEU A 97 6.03 -10.97 -0.40
C LEU A 97 7.07 -11.00 -1.51
N ASN A 98 6.69 -11.50 -2.68
CA ASN A 98 7.49 -11.32 -3.88
C ASN A 98 7.26 -9.91 -4.44
N TYR A 99 8.03 -8.95 -3.97
CA TYR A 99 7.85 -7.53 -4.29
C TYR A 99 8.40 -7.13 -5.68
N VAL A 100 8.83 -8.11 -6.50
CA VAL A 100 9.46 -7.86 -7.80
C VAL A 100 8.59 -8.34 -8.97
N THR A 101 8.00 -9.53 -8.87
CA THR A 101 7.29 -10.14 -10.03
C THR A 101 5.86 -10.56 -9.74
N ASP A 102 5.44 -10.60 -8.49
CA ASP A 102 4.06 -10.94 -8.13
C ASP A 102 3.29 -9.65 -7.85
N ILE A 103 2.15 -9.46 -8.52
CA ILE A 103 1.37 -8.22 -8.38
C ILE A 103 0.86 -8.04 -6.96
N ILE A 104 0.47 -9.14 -6.29
CA ILE A 104 0.00 -9.12 -4.90
C ILE A 104 1.16 -8.78 -3.97
N GLY A 105 2.32 -9.41 -4.17
CA GLY A 105 3.55 -9.10 -3.44
C GLY A 105 4.03 -7.66 -3.61
N ILE A 106 4.00 -7.11 -4.84
CA ILE A 106 4.34 -5.72 -5.13
C ILE A 106 3.39 -4.79 -4.36
N ILE A 107 2.08 -4.95 -4.53
CA ILE A 107 1.09 -4.09 -3.88
C ILE A 107 1.19 -4.20 -2.36
N GLY A 108 1.26 -5.41 -1.81
CA GLY A 108 1.37 -5.66 -0.38
C GLY A 108 2.63 -5.02 0.23
N TYR A 109 3.78 -5.14 -0.45
CA TYR A 109 5.03 -4.53 0.02
C TYR A 109 4.89 -3.01 0.13
N TRP A 110 4.35 -2.37 -0.91
CA TRP A 110 4.18 -0.92 -0.93
C TRP A 110 3.13 -0.41 0.06
N LEU A 111 2.06 -1.17 0.31
CA LEU A 111 1.09 -0.86 1.36
C LEU A 111 1.76 -0.84 2.73
N ILE A 112 2.55 -1.86 3.08
CA ILE A 112 3.30 -1.90 4.34
C ILE A 112 4.32 -0.77 4.43
N TYR A 113 5.03 -0.50 3.33
CA TYR A 113 5.96 0.62 3.27
C TYR A 113 5.26 1.96 3.56
N MET A 114 4.09 2.20 2.96
CA MET A 114 3.30 3.41 3.21
C MET A 114 2.78 3.49 4.65
N ILE A 115 2.23 2.39 5.19
CA ILE A 115 1.75 2.32 6.58
C ILE A 115 2.88 2.70 7.53
N ASN A 116 4.05 2.03 7.41
CA ASN A 116 5.21 2.30 8.24
C ASN A 116 5.77 3.72 8.07
N ALA A 117 5.75 4.25 6.85
CA ALA A 117 6.19 5.61 6.58
C ALA A 117 5.23 6.64 7.18
N LEU A 118 3.95 6.32 7.36
CA LEU A 118 2.91 7.22 7.88
C LEU A 118 2.72 7.13 9.39
N SER A 119 2.91 5.93 9.99
CA SER A 119 3.03 5.73 11.44
C SER A 119 4.15 6.57 12.06
#